data_AF-A0AAD9HR18-F1
#
_entry.id   AF-A0AAD9HR18-F1
#
_cell.length_a   1.000
_cell.length_b   1.000
_cell.length_c   1.000
_cell.angle_alpha   90.00
_cell.angle_beta   90.00
_cell.angle_gamma   90.00
#
_symmetry.space_group_name_H-M   'P 1'
#
loop_
_entity.id
_entity.type
_entity.pdbx_description
1 polymer ?
#
loop_
_entity_poly.entity_id
_entity_poly.type
_entity_poly.pdbx_seq_one_letter_code
_entity_poly.pdbx_strand_id
1 'polypeptide(L)'
;MTTRALIRLTGFCKTSQSTQAARVFSSANASSQVSRYTPLSLPKGLVQKQQIRMASKVTDWVKASDASGEFKRQQSSFRNWISREQGAKFPPEKGRYHLYISYACPWACRTLITRKLKGLEDIISYSVVHWHLGEKGWRFVTKDDQGIPGDNVVPDPVPGHEGYTHLRDVYFESEPRYEARFTVPVLYDTKLKTIVSNESSEIIRMLYTEFDDLIEEKYRRVNLYPEALRSQIDEVNEWTYDKINNGVYKSGFATTQEAYERNVVALFEALDKTEAHLKSIEDQGPYYFGKDITEADIRLFVTIIRFDPVYVQHFKCNIRDIRSGYPYIHKWMRNLYWNVPAFKDTTQFEHIKWHYTKSHTQINPFSVTPVGPLPDILPLD
;
A
#
# COMPACT_ATOMS: atom_id res chain seq x y z
N MET A 1 -40.78 13.08 61.28
CA MET A 1 -40.24 11.72 61.48
C MET A 1 -38.89 11.67 60.77
N THR A 2 -37.73 11.81 61.43
CA THR A 2 -37.00 10.85 62.29
C THR A 2 -36.50 9.58 61.56
N THR A 3 -35.30 9.01 61.75
CA THR A 3 -34.03 9.41 62.42
C THR A 3 -32.95 8.33 62.14
N ARG A 4 -31.69 8.73 61.85
CA ARG A 4 -30.34 8.10 62.06
C ARG A 4 -30.06 6.56 62.00
N ALA A 5 -28.75 6.29 61.82
CA ALA A 5 -27.90 5.18 62.35
C ALA A 5 -27.69 3.96 61.41
N LEU A 6 -26.48 3.46 61.06
CA LEU A 6 -25.07 3.57 61.53
C LEU A 6 -24.68 2.60 62.68
N ILE A 7 -23.53 1.91 62.49
CA ILE A 7 -22.77 0.93 63.34
C ILE A 7 -22.77 -0.49 62.71
N ARG A 8 -21.69 -1.23 62.34
CA ARG A 8 -20.20 -1.25 62.49
C ARG A 8 -19.69 -2.38 63.43
N LEU A 9 -18.52 -2.98 63.11
CA LEU A 9 -17.64 -3.87 63.94
C LEU A 9 -18.03 -5.38 63.98
N THR A 10 -17.15 -6.41 64.13
CA THR A 10 -15.65 -6.54 64.18
C THR A 10 -15.16 -8.00 64.10
N GLY A 11 -13.85 -8.21 63.83
CA GLY A 11 -13.05 -9.44 64.10
C GLY A 11 -12.15 -9.83 62.90
N PHE A 12 -10.82 -9.69 62.83
CA PHE A 12 -9.70 -9.90 63.80
C PHE A 12 -9.69 -11.32 64.40
N CYS A 13 -8.59 -12.09 64.37
CA CYS A 13 -7.17 -11.79 64.67
C CYS A 13 -6.22 -12.77 63.91
N LYS A 14 -5.00 -12.39 63.43
CA LYS A 14 -3.65 -12.55 64.07
C LYS A 14 -3.16 -14.04 64.21
N THR A 15 -1.89 -14.46 64.22
CA THR A 15 -0.47 -13.94 64.16
C THR A 15 0.48 -15.19 64.10
N SER A 16 1.81 -15.20 63.86
CA SER A 16 2.86 -14.26 63.39
C SER A 16 4.25 -14.95 63.34
N GLN A 17 5.20 -14.43 62.53
CA GLN A 17 6.66 -14.34 62.85
C GLN A 17 7.48 -15.66 62.97
N SER A 18 8.83 -15.73 62.81
CA SER A 18 9.86 -14.81 62.26
C SER A 18 11.27 -15.49 62.22
N THR A 19 12.28 -14.82 61.62
CA THR A 19 13.74 -14.83 62.02
C THR A 19 14.57 -16.13 61.92
N GLN A 20 15.91 -16.17 61.75
CA GLN A 20 16.97 -15.25 61.23
C GLN A 20 18.31 -16.04 61.10
N ALA A 21 19.26 -15.59 60.26
CA ALA A 21 20.73 -15.77 60.39
C ALA A 21 21.36 -17.20 60.41
N ALA A 22 22.69 -17.43 60.37
CA ALA A 22 23.80 -16.90 59.53
C ALA A 22 25.13 -17.68 59.80
N ARG A 23 26.06 -17.73 58.81
CA ARG A 23 27.53 -18.08 58.93
C ARG A 23 27.90 -19.55 59.32
N VAL A 24 29.11 -20.12 59.16
CA VAL A 24 30.39 -19.95 58.37
C VAL A 24 31.20 -21.28 58.51
N PHE A 25 32.36 -21.42 57.83
CA PHE A 25 33.46 -22.43 57.92
C PHE A 25 33.51 -23.43 56.74
N SER A 26 34.65 -23.97 56.27
CA SER A 26 36.08 -23.54 56.27
C SER A 26 36.95 -24.55 55.47
N SER A 27 38.11 -24.08 54.98
CA SER A 27 39.33 -24.77 54.45
C SER A 27 39.63 -24.38 52.98
N ALA A 28 40.75 -23.76 52.58
CA ALA A 28 42.15 -23.65 53.04
C ALA A 28 43.11 -24.72 52.51
N ASN A 29 43.91 -24.37 51.50
CA ASN A 29 45.38 -24.48 51.57
C ASN A 29 46.11 -23.62 50.53
N ALA A 30 47.33 -23.19 50.87
CA ALA A 30 48.28 -22.47 50.02
C ALA A 30 49.38 -23.45 49.50
N SER A 31 50.45 -23.12 48.76
CA SER A 31 51.11 -21.84 48.47
C SER A 31 52.12 -21.93 47.29
N SER A 32 52.51 -20.75 46.76
CA SER A 32 53.80 -20.45 46.07
C SER A 32 53.94 -20.90 44.58
N GLN A 33 54.83 -20.37 43.71
CA GLN A 33 55.87 -19.31 43.78
C GLN A 33 55.94 -18.39 42.51
N VAL A 34 56.22 -17.10 42.73
CA VAL A 34 57.23 -16.21 42.09
C VAL A 34 57.37 -16.04 40.54
N SER A 35 57.13 -14.77 40.11
CA SER A 35 57.86 -13.96 39.10
C SER A 35 57.64 -14.09 37.57
N ARG A 36 57.19 -12.95 37.00
CA ARG A 36 57.48 -12.36 35.66
C ARG A 36 57.26 -13.23 34.42
N TYR A 37 56.33 -12.81 33.56
CA TYR A 37 56.64 -11.93 32.41
C TYR A 37 55.32 -11.38 31.83
N THR A 38 55.29 -10.10 31.47
CA THR A 38 54.10 -9.43 30.90
C THR A 38 54.28 -9.24 29.39
N PRO A 39 53.58 -10.00 28.53
CA PRO A 39 53.28 -9.54 27.18
C PRO A 39 51.98 -8.71 27.21
N LEU A 40 51.98 -7.53 26.58
CA LEU A 40 50.75 -6.76 26.35
C LEU A 40 49.75 -7.64 25.58
N SER A 41 48.63 -7.97 26.21
CA SER A 41 47.49 -8.56 25.50
C SER A 41 46.51 -7.45 25.14
N LEU A 42 46.29 -7.29 23.83
CA LEU A 42 45.20 -6.47 23.29
C LEU A 42 43.87 -6.95 23.91
N PRO A 43 42.93 -6.05 24.25
CA PRO A 43 41.63 -6.45 24.76
C PRO A 43 40.95 -7.43 23.80
N LYS A 44 40.61 -8.63 24.30
CA LYS A 44 39.87 -9.63 23.53
C LYS A 44 38.63 -8.98 22.95
N GLY A 45 38.48 -9.08 21.64
CA GLY A 45 37.51 -8.29 20.89
C GLY A 45 36.10 -8.40 21.47
N LEU A 46 35.42 -7.25 21.51
CA LEU A 46 33.97 -7.18 21.45
C LEU A 46 33.51 -7.78 20.12
N VAL A 47 33.54 -9.11 20.02
CA VAL A 47 32.68 -9.87 19.11
C VAL A 47 31.28 -9.78 19.71
N GLN A 48 30.73 -8.58 19.67
CA GLN A 48 29.32 -8.34 19.85
C GLN A 48 28.66 -9.16 18.77
N LYS A 49 28.12 -10.32 19.15
CA LYS A 49 27.21 -11.08 18.29
C LYS A 49 26.07 -10.13 17.98
N GLN A 50 26.15 -9.45 16.84
CA GLN A 50 24.99 -8.96 16.14
C GLN A 50 24.17 -10.20 15.83
N GLN A 51 23.31 -10.54 16.79
CA GLN A 51 22.14 -11.34 16.55
C GLN A 51 21.41 -10.57 15.45
N ILE A 52 21.56 -11.04 14.21
CA ILE A 52 20.90 -10.49 13.04
C ILE A 52 19.43 -10.49 13.43
N ARG A 53 18.89 -9.31 13.76
CA ARG A 53 17.45 -9.12 13.81
C ARG A 53 17.01 -9.53 12.41
N MET A 54 16.29 -10.64 12.31
CA MET A 54 15.66 -11.08 11.06
C MET A 54 14.87 -9.87 10.57
N ALA A 55 15.41 -9.16 9.58
CA ALA A 55 14.71 -8.05 8.96
C ALA A 55 13.44 -8.66 8.39
N SER A 56 12.28 -8.20 8.87
CA SER A 56 10.99 -8.67 8.38
C SER A 56 11.00 -8.58 6.87
N LYS A 57 10.69 -9.69 6.19
CA LYS A 57 10.71 -9.73 4.73
C LYS A 57 9.73 -8.68 4.22
N VAL A 58 9.99 -8.08 3.06
CA VAL A 58 9.06 -7.07 2.50
C VAL A 58 7.66 -7.68 2.22
N THR A 59 7.60 -9.01 2.11
CA THR A 59 6.39 -9.82 1.97
C THR A 59 5.65 -10.09 3.30
N ASP A 60 6.23 -9.76 4.46
CA ASP A 60 5.57 -9.91 5.76
C ASP A 60 4.63 -8.71 5.96
N TRP A 61 3.32 -8.89 5.76
CA TRP A 61 2.34 -7.79 5.82
C TRP A 61 1.81 -7.55 7.23
N VAL A 62 1.56 -8.63 7.97
CA VAL A 62 1.29 -8.65 9.41
C VAL A 62 2.14 -9.74 10.03
N LYS A 63 2.84 -9.44 11.12
CA LYS A 63 3.66 -10.43 11.82
C LYS A 63 2.73 -11.42 12.53
N ALA A 64 2.98 -12.72 12.40
CA ALA A 64 2.20 -13.76 13.09
C ALA A 64 2.22 -13.64 14.63
N SER A 65 3.16 -12.87 15.19
CA SER A 65 3.24 -12.54 16.62
C SER A 65 2.52 -11.24 17.02
N ASP A 66 1.84 -10.54 16.10
CA ASP A 66 1.08 -9.34 16.42
C ASP A 66 -0.28 -9.74 17.05
N ALA A 67 -0.41 -9.53 18.35
CA ALA A 67 -1.62 -9.88 19.11
C ALA A 67 -2.88 -9.11 18.67
N SER A 68 -2.75 -7.99 17.95
CA SER A 68 -3.92 -7.31 17.36
C SER A 68 -4.41 -8.01 16.09
N GLY A 69 -3.50 -8.66 15.36
CA GLY A 69 -3.76 -9.21 14.02
C GLY A 69 -4.11 -8.16 12.95
N GLU A 70 -3.96 -6.87 13.25
CA GLU A 70 -4.39 -5.78 12.38
C GLU A 70 -3.33 -5.38 11.35
N PHE A 71 -3.72 -5.29 10.08
CA PHE A 71 -2.87 -4.70 9.05
C PHE A 71 -2.78 -3.17 9.18
N LYS A 72 -1.56 -2.68 9.43
CA LYS A 72 -1.24 -1.25 9.55
C LYS A 72 -0.37 -0.83 8.37
N ARG A 73 -0.96 -0.05 7.45
CA ARG A 73 -0.26 0.47 6.26
C ARG A 73 0.82 1.48 6.68
N GLN A 74 2.04 1.26 6.21
CA GLN A 74 3.13 2.24 6.35
C GLN A 74 2.84 3.47 5.48
N GLN A 75 3.11 4.67 6.01
CA GLN A 75 2.95 5.92 5.26
C GLN A 75 4.10 6.11 4.25
N SER A 76 3.76 6.70 3.10
CA SER A 76 4.68 7.08 2.02
C SER A 76 5.70 8.13 2.50
N SER A 77 6.96 7.98 2.10
CA SER A 77 8.10 8.73 2.66
C SER A 77 8.57 9.90 1.79
N PHE A 78 8.50 9.76 0.46
CA PHE A 78 8.84 10.82 -0.48
C PHE A 78 7.56 11.59 -0.80
N ARG A 79 7.55 12.88 -0.46
CA ARG A 79 6.36 13.75 -0.44
C ARG A 79 6.64 15.13 -1.06
N ASN A 80 7.63 15.22 -1.95
CA ASN A 80 7.89 16.45 -2.69
C ASN A 80 6.84 16.64 -3.78
N TRP A 81 6.69 17.87 -4.25
CA TRP A 81 5.75 18.22 -5.30
C TRP A 81 6.45 18.70 -6.56
N ILE A 82 5.92 18.31 -7.72
CA ILE A 82 6.10 19.08 -8.94
C ILE A 82 5.30 20.38 -8.79
N SER A 83 5.88 21.50 -9.18
CA SER A 83 5.25 22.82 -9.10
C SER A 83 5.68 23.70 -10.26
N ARG A 84 4.74 24.41 -10.88
CA ARG A 84 5.02 25.45 -11.90
C ARG A 84 5.58 26.75 -11.32
N GLU A 85 5.64 26.89 -10.00
CA GLU A 85 6.13 28.11 -9.35
C GLU A 85 7.58 28.41 -9.76
N GLN A 86 7.89 29.70 -9.90
CA GLN A 86 9.22 30.13 -10.32
C GLN A 86 10.27 29.70 -9.29
N GLY A 87 11.27 28.94 -9.74
CA GLY A 87 12.33 28.41 -8.87
C GLY A 87 11.98 27.12 -8.14
N ALA A 88 10.86 26.45 -8.46
CA ALA A 88 10.55 25.12 -7.95
C ALA A 88 11.72 24.14 -8.18
N LYS A 89 11.99 23.27 -7.20
CA LYS A 89 13.00 22.20 -7.32
C LYS A 89 12.65 21.21 -8.43
N PHE A 90 11.36 20.96 -8.60
CA PHE A 90 10.77 20.02 -9.55
C PHE A 90 9.76 20.77 -10.48
N PRO A 91 10.22 21.55 -11.46
CA PRO A 91 9.37 22.22 -12.43
C PRO A 91 8.82 21.24 -13.48
N PRO A 92 7.60 21.47 -13.99
CA PRO A 92 6.99 20.64 -15.03
C PRO A 92 7.80 20.71 -16.34
N GLU A 93 8.36 19.58 -16.76
CA GLU A 93 9.22 19.49 -17.96
C GLU A 93 8.96 18.19 -18.73
N LYS A 94 8.80 18.30 -20.06
CA LYS A 94 8.66 17.14 -20.97
C LYS A 94 9.92 16.26 -20.93
N GLY A 95 9.75 14.98 -20.64
CA GLY A 95 10.83 13.99 -20.61
C GLY A 95 11.70 13.99 -19.34
N ARG A 96 11.45 14.87 -18.37
CA ARG A 96 12.20 14.89 -17.08
C ARG A 96 11.75 13.81 -16.10
N TYR A 97 10.49 13.41 -16.18
CA TYR A 97 9.87 12.54 -15.19
C TYR A 97 9.62 11.13 -15.72
N HIS A 98 9.93 10.15 -14.87
CA HIS A 98 9.64 8.73 -15.08
C HIS A 98 8.75 8.20 -13.96
N LEU A 99 7.79 7.36 -14.30
CA LEU A 99 6.82 6.78 -13.38
C LEU A 99 7.00 5.25 -13.32
N TYR A 100 7.49 4.72 -12.20
CA TYR A 100 7.53 3.27 -11.99
C TYR A 100 6.21 2.77 -11.41
N ILE A 101 5.57 1.81 -12.07
CA ILE A 101 4.27 1.25 -11.67
C ILE A 101 4.26 -0.27 -11.68
N SER A 102 3.24 -0.87 -11.08
CA SER A 102 2.80 -2.24 -11.41
C SER A 102 1.32 -2.19 -11.79
N TYR A 103 0.91 -2.82 -12.89
CA TYR A 103 -0.52 -2.93 -13.26
C TYR A 103 -1.34 -3.63 -12.16
N ALA A 104 -0.72 -4.49 -11.36
CA ALA A 104 -1.38 -5.12 -10.23
C ALA A 104 -1.79 -4.13 -9.13
N CYS A 105 -0.96 -3.13 -8.86
CA CYS A 105 -1.11 -2.23 -7.73
C CYS A 105 -2.23 -1.19 -7.99
N PRO A 106 -3.32 -1.15 -7.18
CA PRO A 106 -4.38 -0.16 -7.37
C PRO A 106 -3.88 1.28 -7.20
N TRP A 107 -2.95 1.50 -6.25
CA TRP A 107 -2.36 2.82 -5.98
C TRP A 107 -1.57 3.35 -7.20
N ALA A 108 -0.87 2.47 -7.92
CA ALA A 108 -0.13 2.84 -9.14
C ALA A 108 -1.01 2.89 -10.40
N CYS A 109 -2.10 2.13 -10.42
CA CYS A 109 -3.11 2.22 -11.48
C CYS A 109 -3.78 3.61 -11.52
N ARG A 110 -3.97 4.27 -10.35
CA ARG A 110 -4.47 5.66 -10.27
C ARG A 110 -3.61 6.63 -11.08
N THR A 111 -2.28 6.54 -10.97
CA THR A 111 -1.38 7.48 -11.65
C THR A 111 -1.34 7.24 -13.15
N LEU A 112 -1.48 5.99 -13.62
CA LEU A 112 -1.65 5.70 -15.05
C LEU A 112 -2.99 6.19 -15.61
N ILE A 113 -4.11 5.98 -14.91
CA ILE A 113 -5.43 6.48 -15.33
C ILE A 113 -5.37 8.01 -15.46
N THR A 114 -4.87 8.71 -14.43
CA THR A 114 -4.72 10.17 -14.44
C THR A 114 -3.80 10.64 -15.57
N ARG A 115 -2.65 9.98 -15.79
CA ARG A 115 -1.70 10.28 -16.88
C ARG A 115 -2.40 10.26 -18.25
N LYS A 116 -3.24 9.24 -18.50
CA LYS A 116 -3.98 9.06 -19.77
C LYS A 116 -5.18 10.01 -19.91
N LEU A 117 -5.88 10.33 -18.81
CA LEU A 117 -6.95 11.34 -18.79
C LEU A 117 -6.41 12.76 -19.05
N LYS A 118 -5.18 13.05 -18.63
CA LYS A 118 -4.52 14.36 -18.78
C LYS A 118 -3.60 14.49 -20.00
N GLY A 119 -3.56 13.50 -20.89
CA GLY A 119 -2.75 13.58 -22.12
C GLY A 119 -1.25 13.69 -21.87
N LEU A 120 -0.76 13.09 -20.78
CA LEU A 120 0.63 13.20 -20.34
C LEU A 120 1.54 12.10 -20.92
N GLU A 121 1.06 11.34 -21.91
CA GLU A 121 1.76 10.19 -22.46
C GLU A 121 3.14 10.52 -23.02
N ASP A 122 3.27 11.62 -23.76
CA ASP A 122 4.54 12.08 -24.33
C ASP A 122 5.39 12.90 -23.35
N ILE A 123 4.87 13.21 -22.16
CA ILE A 123 5.49 14.13 -21.19
C ILE A 123 6.16 13.36 -20.05
N ILE A 124 5.44 12.37 -19.50
CA ILE A 124 5.91 11.52 -18.40
C ILE A 124 6.03 10.10 -18.92
N SER A 125 7.25 9.59 -18.97
CA SER A 125 7.50 8.19 -19.34
C SER A 125 7.13 7.25 -18.18
N TYR A 126 6.87 5.97 -18.45
CA TYR A 126 6.61 4.99 -17.38
C TYR A 126 7.19 3.62 -17.73
N SER A 127 7.45 2.82 -16.70
CA SER A 127 7.86 1.42 -16.81
C SER A 127 7.12 0.58 -15.79
N VAL A 128 6.94 -0.70 -16.14
CA VAL A 128 6.12 -1.65 -15.38
C VAL A 128 7.01 -2.73 -14.79
N VAL A 129 7.09 -2.74 -13.45
CA VAL A 129 7.76 -3.81 -12.72
C VAL A 129 7.02 -5.14 -12.89
N HIS A 130 7.76 -6.25 -12.80
CA HIS A 130 7.19 -7.60 -12.87
C HIS A 130 6.10 -7.78 -11.80
N TRP A 131 5.00 -8.47 -12.15
CA TRP A 131 3.84 -8.67 -11.26
C TRP A 131 4.18 -9.40 -9.94
N HIS A 132 5.15 -10.31 -9.95
CA HIS A 132 5.62 -11.02 -8.76
C HIS A 132 6.42 -10.11 -7.83
N LEU A 133 5.93 -9.92 -6.60
CA LEU A 133 6.62 -9.24 -5.52
C LEU A 133 7.37 -10.27 -4.65
N GLY A 134 8.67 -10.40 -4.87
CA GLY A 134 9.52 -11.34 -4.12
C GLY A 134 10.06 -10.75 -2.81
N GLU A 135 10.97 -11.49 -2.15
CA GLU A 135 11.58 -11.08 -0.86
C GLU A 135 12.36 -9.75 -0.95
N LYS A 136 12.89 -9.41 -2.13
CA LYS A 136 13.58 -8.15 -2.44
C LYS A 136 12.63 -7.04 -2.90
N GLY A 137 11.33 -7.30 -2.97
CA GLY A 137 10.30 -6.37 -3.42
C GLY A 137 10.01 -6.47 -4.91
N TRP A 138 9.61 -5.35 -5.50
CA TRP A 138 9.33 -5.28 -6.94
C TRP A 138 10.63 -5.43 -7.73
N ARG A 139 10.65 -6.37 -8.68
CA ARG A 139 11.75 -6.56 -9.61
C ARG A 139 11.41 -6.01 -10.99
N PHE A 140 12.40 -5.55 -11.73
CA PHE A 140 12.25 -5.32 -13.17
C PHE A 140 12.18 -6.67 -13.90
N VAL A 141 11.63 -6.67 -15.12
CA VAL A 141 11.68 -7.87 -15.97
C VAL A 141 13.07 -8.05 -16.57
N THR A 142 13.48 -9.31 -16.80
CA THR A 142 14.73 -9.64 -17.49
C THR A 142 14.45 -10.06 -18.94
N LYS A 143 15.50 -10.32 -19.72
CA LYS A 143 15.36 -10.88 -21.08
C LYS A 143 14.83 -12.31 -21.11
N ASP A 144 14.84 -12.99 -19.97
CA ASP A 144 14.37 -14.37 -19.80
C ASP A 144 12.87 -14.43 -19.46
N ASP A 145 12.28 -13.31 -19.03
CA ASP A 145 10.85 -13.17 -18.80
C ASP A 145 10.10 -13.10 -20.15
N GLN A 146 9.53 -14.23 -20.58
CA GLN A 146 8.77 -14.31 -21.83
C GLN A 146 7.25 -14.26 -21.59
N GLY A 147 6.53 -13.67 -22.53
CA GLY A 147 5.07 -13.73 -22.58
C GLY A 147 4.31 -12.96 -21.49
N ILE A 148 4.96 -12.04 -20.78
CA ILE A 148 4.26 -11.19 -19.80
C ILE A 148 3.46 -10.12 -20.55
N PRO A 149 2.14 -10.01 -20.37
CA PRO A 149 1.31 -9.07 -21.12
C PRO A 149 1.44 -7.63 -20.60
N GLY A 150 1.02 -6.68 -21.41
CA GLY A 150 0.87 -5.26 -21.05
C GLY A 150 2.04 -4.39 -21.47
N ASP A 151 1.73 -3.12 -21.73
CA ASP A 151 2.68 -2.16 -22.28
C ASP A 151 3.74 -1.74 -21.25
N ASN A 152 4.95 -1.45 -21.73
CA ASN A 152 6.11 -1.00 -20.95
C ASN A 152 6.50 -1.94 -19.80
N VAL A 153 6.18 -3.23 -19.91
CA VAL A 153 6.77 -4.31 -19.10
C VAL A 153 8.17 -4.60 -19.64
N VAL A 154 9.13 -3.80 -19.21
CA VAL A 154 10.52 -3.78 -19.71
C VAL A 154 11.53 -3.73 -18.55
N PRO A 155 12.81 -4.08 -18.78
CA PRO A 155 13.90 -3.71 -17.87
C PRO A 155 13.89 -2.20 -17.62
N ASP A 156 14.47 -1.73 -16.51
CA ASP A 156 14.49 -0.29 -16.18
C ASP A 156 15.06 0.54 -17.36
N PRO A 157 14.25 1.44 -17.98
CA PRO A 157 14.67 2.17 -19.17
C PRO A 157 15.39 3.50 -18.84
N VAL A 158 15.56 3.85 -17.56
CA VAL A 158 16.18 5.11 -17.16
C VAL A 158 17.71 5.05 -17.36
N PRO A 159 18.34 6.03 -18.05
CA PRO A 159 19.77 6.01 -18.30
C PRO A 159 20.63 5.97 -17.02
N GLY A 160 21.51 4.97 -16.92
CA GLY A 160 22.31 4.69 -15.73
C GLY A 160 21.69 3.64 -14.78
N HIS A 161 20.49 3.12 -15.07
CA HIS A 161 19.85 2.05 -14.31
C HIS A 161 20.06 0.66 -14.95
N GLU A 162 20.99 0.49 -15.89
CA GLU A 162 21.17 -0.76 -16.64
C GLU A 162 21.58 -1.95 -15.74
N GLY A 163 22.13 -1.66 -14.56
CA GLY A 163 22.44 -2.64 -13.51
C GLY A 163 21.35 -2.81 -12.43
N TYR A 164 20.25 -2.06 -12.49
CA TYR A 164 19.18 -2.14 -11.50
C TYR A 164 18.30 -3.34 -11.78
N THR A 165 18.03 -4.10 -10.72
CA THR A 165 17.25 -5.35 -10.82
C THR A 165 15.93 -5.25 -10.07
N HIS A 166 15.86 -4.34 -9.10
CA HIS A 166 14.71 -4.15 -8.23
C HIS A 166 14.44 -2.67 -8.02
N LEU A 167 13.17 -2.31 -7.83
CA LEU A 167 12.76 -0.92 -7.57
C LEU A 167 13.44 -0.32 -6.33
N ARG A 168 13.81 -1.16 -5.35
CA ARG A 168 14.58 -0.74 -4.18
C ARG A 168 15.91 -0.06 -4.53
N ASP A 169 16.49 -0.40 -5.69
CA ASP A 169 17.78 0.12 -6.13
C ASP A 169 17.61 1.65 -6.43
N VAL A 170 16.48 2.05 -7.02
CA VAL A 170 16.03 3.47 -7.20
C VAL A 170 15.79 4.19 -5.87
N TYR A 171 15.24 3.48 -4.88
CA TYR A 171 15.06 4.03 -3.53
C TYR A 171 16.40 4.30 -2.84
N PHE A 172 17.37 3.40 -2.96
CA PHE A 172 18.71 3.59 -2.38
C PHE A 172 19.55 4.65 -3.10
N GLU A 173 19.32 4.89 -4.40
CA GLU A 173 19.89 6.06 -5.09
C GLU A 173 19.37 7.37 -4.48
N SER A 174 18.08 7.40 -4.14
CA SER A 174 17.40 8.59 -3.60
C SER A 174 17.65 8.83 -2.11
N GLU A 175 17.80 7.77 -1.32
CA GLU A 175 18.16 7.78 0.10
C GLU A 175 18.92 6.48 0.44
N PRO A 176 20.27 6.52 0.55
CA PRO A 176 21.09 5.34 0.78
C PRO A 176 20.78 4.55 2.06
N ARG A 177 20.09 5.16 3.04
CA ARG A 177 19.66 4.51 4.30
C ARG A 177 18.15 4.37 4.38
N TYR A 178 17.47 4.13 3.26
CA TYR A 178 16.02 3.91 3.24
C TYR A 178 15.63 2.59 3.93
N GLU A 179 14.94 2.67 5.07
CA GLU A 179 14.52 1.52 5.88
C GLU A 179 13.03 1.12 5.72
N ALA A 180 12.29 1.83 4.86
CA ALA A 180 10.85 1.64 4.66
C ALA A 180 10.52 0.76 3.42
N ARG A 181 9.24 0.50 3.18
CA ARG A 181 8.78 -0.34 2.05
C ARG A 181 9.03 0.34 0.69
N PHE A 182 9.66 -0.39 -0.22
CA PHE A 182 9.84 -0.01 -1.63
C PHE A 182 8.51 -0.16 -2.40
N THR A 183 7.63 0.85 -2.35
CA THR A 183 6.28 0.82 -2.94
C THR A 183 6.26 1.30 -4.39
N VAL A 184 5.19 0.95 -5.12
CA VAL A 184 4.75 1.63 -6.35
C VAL A 184 3.40 2.33 -6.07
N PRO A 185 3.09 3.49 -6.68
CA PRO A 185 3.87 4.17 -7.72
C PRO A 185 5.10 4.91 -7.17
N VAL A 186 6.06 5.17 -8.04
CA VAL A 186 7.20 6.07 -7.79
C VAL A 186 7.27 7.08 -8.91
N LEU A 187 7.17 8.36 -8.59
CA LEU A 187 7.46 9.47 -9.51
C LEU A 187 8.91 9.91 -9.30
N TYR A 188 9.75 9.68 -10.31
CA TYR A 188 11.20 9.86 -10.26
C TYR A 188 11.65 10.97 -11.23
N ASP A 189 12.58 11.81 -10.78
CA ASP A 189 13.20 12.87 -11.57
C ASP A 189 14.54 12.37 -12.14
N THR A 190 14.60 12.23 -13.47
CA THR A 190 15.80 11.71 -14.16
C THR A 190 16.95 12.71 -14.21
N LYS A 191 16.70 14.01 -13.99
CA LYS A 191 17.76 15.04 -13.94
C LYS A 191 18.41 15.13 -12.57
N LEU A 192 17.60 15.09 -11.51
CA LEU A 192 18.09 15.15 -10.12
C LEU A 192 18.39 13.78 -9.51
N LYS A 193 18.11 12.69 -10.25
CA LYS A 193 18.30 11.30 -9.85
C LYS A 193 17.71 10.99 -8.47
N THR A 194 16.44 11.33 -8.31
CA THR A 194 15.77 11.24 -7.01
C THR A 194 14.26 11.05 -7.15
N ILE A 195 13.67 10.33 -6.20
CA ILE A 195 12.22 10.20 -6.09
C ILE A 195 11.61 11.55 -5.66
N VAL A 196 10.71 12.07 -6.48
CA VAL A 196 9.88 13.23 -6.16
C VAL A 196 8.85 12.83 -5.10
N SER A 197 8.03 11.83 -5.41
CA SER A 197 7.01 11.29 -4.53
C SER A 197 6.76 9.80 -4.74
N ASN A 198 6.40 9.10 -3.67
CA ASN A 198 5.82 7.75 -3.72
C ASN A 198 4.39 7.69 -3.16
N GLU A 199 3.73 8.84 -3.00
CA GLU A 199 2.33 8.92 -2.57
C GLU A 199 1.37 9.08 -3.76
N SER A 200 0.60 8.02 -4.04
CA SER A 200 -0.37 7.97 -5.13
C SER A 200 -1.38 9.13 -5.14
N SER A 201 -1.86 9.59 -3.97
CA SER A 201 -2.88 10.65 -3.90
C SER A 201 -2.33 12.04 -4.19
N GLU A 202 -1.03 12.25 -3.94
CA GLU A 202 -0.35 13.52 -4.24
C GLU A 202 0.11 13.53 -5.69
N ILE A 203 0.69 12.42 -6.17
CA ILE A 203 1.13 12.29 -7.57
C ILE A 203 -0.03 12.60 -8.52
N ILE A 204 -1.22 12.01 -8.31
CA ILE A 204 -2.38 12.33 -9.18
C ILE A 204 -2.73 13.82 -9.13
N ARG A 205 -2.71 14.46 -7.96
CA ARG A 205 -2.99 15.91 -7.82
C ARG A 205 -1.96 16.78 -8.52
N MET A 206 -0.67 16.40 -8.55
CA MET A 206 0.34 17.07 -9.40
C MET A 206 0.00 16.95 -10.89
N LEU A 207 -0.46 15.77 -11.34
CA LEU A 207 -0.80 15.53 -12.74
C LEU A 207 -2.05 16.28 -13.22
N TYR A 208 -2.94 16.72 -12.32
CA TYR A 208 -4.18 17.42 -12.70
C TYR A 208 -3.93 18.75 -13.39
N THR A 209 -2.90 19.48 -12.97
CA THR A 209 -2.71 20.87 -13.39
C THR A 209 -1.27 21.23 -13.70
N GLU A 210 -0.26 20.68 -13.04
CA GLU A 210 1.11 21.25 -13.12
C GLU A 210 1.75 21.17 -14.51
N PHE A 211 1.22 20.30 -15.37
CA PHE A 211 1.65 20.17 -16.76
C PHE A 211 0.70 20.84 -17.78
N ASP A 212 -0.29 21.61 -17.32
CA ASP A 212 -1.33 22.22 -18.18
C ASP A 212 -0.76 23.11 -19.31
N ASP A 213 0.41 23.72 -19.10
CA ASP A 213 1.08 24.58 -20.09
C ASP A 213 1.78 23.77 -21.20
N LEU A 214 1.91 22.45 -21.04
CA LEU A 214 2.60 21.53 -21.95
C LEU A 214 1.66 20.58 -22.72
N ILE A 215 0.36 20.61 -22.43
CA ILE A 215 -0.66 19.73 -23.03
C ILE A 215 -1.68 20.48 -23.89
N GLU A 216 -2.38 19.74 -24.75
CA GLU A 216 -3.50 20.27 -25.52
C GLU A 216 -4.67 20.72 -24.62
N GLU A 217 -5.37 21.77 -25.06
CA GLU A 217 -6.53 22.36 -24.39
C GLU A 217 -7.63 21.34 -24.03
N LYS A 218 -7.83 20.30 -24.85
CA LYS A 218 -8.82 19.23 -24.58
C LYS A 218 -8.51 18.45 -23.29
N TYR A 219 -7.23 18.27 -22.95
CA TYR A 219 -6.78 17.62 -21.73
C TYR A 219 -6.66 18.60 -20.55
N ARG A 220 -6.34 19.87 -20.83
CA ARG A 220 -6.38 20.95 -19.83
C ARG A 220 -7.78 21.07 -19.20
N ARG A 221 -8.84 20.95 -20.01
CA ARG A 221 -10.25 21.00 -19.57
C ARG A 221 -10.71 19.82 -18.71
N VAL A 222 -9.94 18.73 -18.62
CA VAL A 222 -10.28 17.58 -17.76
C VAL A 222 -10.00 17.96 -16.30
N ASN A 223 -11.05 18.38 -15.59
CA ASN A 223 -10.98 18.83 -14.21
C ASN A 223 -11.40 17.71 -13.24
N LEU A 224 -10.41 16.98 -12.72
CA LEU A 224 -10.62 15.84 -11.82
C LEU A 224 -10.89 16.24 -10.36
N TYR A 225 -10.74 17.51 -10.01
CA TYR A 225 -10.93 18.03 -8.64
C TYR A 225 -11.56 19.44 -8.63
N PRO A 226 -12.78 19.57 -9.21
CA PRO A 226 -13.43 20.85 -9.42
C PRO A 226 -13.84 21.50 -8.09
N GLU A 227 -13.64 22.81 -8.00
CA GLU A 227 -13.78 23.59 -6.76
C GLU A 227 -15.11 23.35 -6.03
N ALA A 228 -16.23 23.37 -6.77
CA ALA A 228 -17.58 23.16 -6.23
C ALA A 228 -17.82 21.78 -5.58
N LEU A 229 -16.99 20.77 -5.90
CA LEU A 229 -17.12 19.41 -5.35
C LEU A 229 -16.01 19.04 -4.35
N ARG A 230 -14.98 19.87 -4.15
CA ARG A 230 -13.78 19.50 -3.36
C ARG A 230 -14.11 18.91 -1.99
N SER A 231 -14.96 19.59 -1.21
CA SER A 231 -15.35 19.11 0.12
C SER A 231 -16.06 17.76 0.09
N GLN A 232 -16.88 17.49 -0.94
CA GLN A 232 -17.58 16.21 -1.09
C GLN A 232 -16.61 15.11 -1.56
N ILE A 233 -15.71 15.46 -2.48
CA ILE A 233 -14.65 14.57 -2.99
C ILE A 233 -13.71 14.17 -1.84
N ASP A 234 -13.28 15.11 -1.01
CA ASP A 234 -12.38 14.84 0.13
C ASP A 234 -13.06 13.95 1.17
N GLU A 235 -14.31 14.24 1.57
CA GLU A 235 -15.09 13.40 2.49
C GLU A 235 -15.21 11.96 1.95
N VAL A 236 -15.64 11.82 0.68
CA VAL A 236 -15.75 10.52 0.00
C VAL A 236 -14.40 9.82 -0.08
N ASN A 237 -13.32 10.53 -0.38
CA ASN A 237 -11.99 9.98 -0.51
C ASN A 237 -11.37 9.55 0.82
N GLU A 238 -11.81 10.11 1.95
CA GLU A 238 -11.41 9.70 3.29
C GLU A 238 -12.06 8.36 3.66
N TRP A 239 -13.40 8.27 3.64
CA TRP A 239 -14.08 7.04 4.07
C TRP A 239 -13.94 5.91 3.05
N THR A 240 -13.94 6.19 1.74
CA THR A 240 -13.64 5.14 0.74
C THR A 240 -12.19 4.67 0.82
N TYR A 241 -11.24 5.53 1.20
CA TYR A 241 -9.86 5.07 1.48
C TYR A 241 -9.83 4.12 2.67
N ASP A 242 -10.34 4.51 3.83
CA ASP A 242 -10.23 3.65 5.03
C ASP A 242 -11.08 2.38 4.91
N LYS A 243 -12.33 2.48 4.44
CA LYS A 243 -13.29 1.38 4.46
C LYS A 243 -13.28 0.51 3.20
N ILE A 244 -12.93 1.06 2.03
CA ILE A 244 -12.93 0.30 0.77
C ILE A 244 -11.51 0.03 0.29
N ASN A 245 -10.76 1.06 -0.14
CA ASN A 245 -9.46 0.88 -0.78
C ASN A 245 -8.43 0.20 0.13
N ASN A 246 -8.41 0.58 1.41
CA ASN A 246 -7.60 -0.05 2.44
C ASN A 246 -8.35 -1.15 3.19
N GLY A 247 -9.69 -1.10 3.24
CA GLY A 247 -10.53 -2.10 3.92
C GLY A 247 -10.37 -3.52 3.38
N VAL A 248 -10.26 -3.68 2.05
CA VAL A 248 -9.98 -5.01 1.45
C VAL A 248 -8.63 -5.59 1.92
N TYR A 249 -7.60 -4.76 2.10
CA TYR A 249 -6.31 -5.19 2.64
C TYR A 249 -6.36 -5.44 4.15
N LYS A 250 -7.08 -4.61 4.91
CA LYS A 250 -7.27 -4.81 6.35
C LYS A 250 -8.04 -6.11 6.65
N SER A 251 -8.97 -6.49 5.77
CA SER A 251 -9.67 -7.77 5.83
C SER A 251 -8.75 -8.92 5.42
N GLY A 252 -8.11 -8.82 4.24
CA GLY A 252 -7.33 -9.92 3.67
C GLY A 252 -6.03 -10.26 4.38
N PHE A 253 -5.37 -9.29 5.01
CA PHE A 253 -4.15 -9.49 5.81
C PHE A 253 -4.40 -9.66 7.31
N ALA A 254 -5.66 -9.67 7.77
CA ALA A 254 -5.97 -9.94 9.17
C ALA A 254 -5.49 -11.35 9.58
N THR A 255 -4.82 -11.45 10.73
CA THR A 255 -4.35 -12.74 11.28
C THR A 255 -5.17 -13.22 12.48
N THR A 256 -6.24 -12.51 12.84
CA THR A 256 -7.21 -12.87 13.88
C THR A 256 -8.62 -12.74 13.32
N GLN A 257 -9.56 -13.53 13.84
CA GLN A 257 -10.95 -13.53 13.36
C GLN A 257 -11.64 -12.18 13.63
N GLU A 258 -11.37 -11.60 14.80
CA GLU A 258 -11.95 -10.33 15.26
C GLU A 258 -11.43 -9.12 14.48
N ALA A 259 -10.20 -9.19 13.95
CA ALA A 259 -9.69 -8.17 13.04
C ALA A 259 -10.26 -8.32 11.62
N TYR A 260 -10.45 -9.56 11.15
CA TYR A 260 -11.09 -9.85 9.87
C TYR A 260 -12.55 -9.39 9.87
N GLU A 261 -13.37 -9.87 10.81
CA GLU A 261 -14.81 -9.57 10.88
C GLU A 261 -15.09 -8.07 10.95
N ARG A 262 -14.37 -7.35 11.82
CA ARG A 262 -14.51 -5.90 11.98
C ARG A 262 -14.22 -5.12 10.69
N ASN A 263 -13.24 -5.55 9.90
CA ASN A 263 -12.87 -4.86 8.67
C ASN A 263 -13.72 -5.28 7.48
N VAL A 264 -14.12 -6.55 7.39
CA VAL A 264 -14.96 -7.02 6.28
C VAL A 264 -16.40 -6.51 6.42
N VAL A 265 -16.97 -6.46 7.64
CA VAL A 265 -18.29 -5.85 7.87
C VAL A 265 -18.27 -4.36 7.49
N ALA A 266 -17.29 -3.59 8.00
CA ALA A 266 -17.17 -2.16 7.69
C ALA A 266 -16.87 -1.87 6.20
N LEU A 267 -16.26 -2.81 5.49
CA LEU A 267 -16.10 -2.77 4.03
C LEU A 267 -17.46 -2.90 3.32
N PHE A 268 -18.28 -3.88 3.70
CA PHE A 268 -19.58 -4.10 3.07
C PHE A 268 -20.60 -3.00 3.43
N GLU A 269 -20.57 -2.45 4.65
CA GLU A 269 -21.33 -1.24 5.01
C GLU A 269 -20.96 -0.04 4.11
N ALA A 270 -19.67 0.13 3.79
CA ALA A 270 -19.19 1.19 2.92
C ALA A 270 -19.54 0.95 1.44
N LEU A 271 -19.55 -0.30 0.98
CA LEU A 271 -20.07 -0.66 -0.34
C LEU A 271 -21.59 -0.43 -0.43
N ASP A 272 -22.35 -0.73 0.63
CA ASP A 272 -23.79 -0.45 0.70
C ASP A 272 -24.06 1.08 0.67
N LYS A 273 -23.24 1.91 1.34
CA LYS A 273 -23.27 3.38 1.21
C LYS A 273 -22.95 3.83 -0.23
N THR A 274 -21.97 3.21 -0.88
CA THR A 274 -21.56 3.52 -2.25
C THR A 274 -22.68 3.20 -3.26
N GLU A 275 -23.30 2.04 -3.11
CA GLU A 275 -24.42 1.58 -3.94
C GLU A 275 -25.64 2.50 -3.80
N ALA A 276 -26.01 2.86 -2.57
CA ALA A 276 -27.11 3.79 -2.30
C ALA A 276 -26.86 5.19 -2.88
N HIS A 277 -25.60 5.64 -2.88
CA HIS A 277 -25.19 6.90 -3.51
C HIS A 277 -25.27 6.83 -5.04
N LEU A 278 -24.66 5.83 -5.68
CA LEU A 278 -24.71 5.68 -7.14
C LEU A 278 -26.16 5.50 -7.65
N LYS A 279 -27.03 4.89 -6.84
CA LYS A 279 -28.47 4.82 -7.11
C LYS A 279 -29.16 6.17 -7.04
N SER A 280 -28.85 7.03 -6.06
CA SER A 280 -29.53 8.32 -5.90
C SER A 280 -29.13 9.37 -6.94
N ILE A 281 -28.02 9.14 -7.65
CA ILE A 281 -27.50 10.01 -8.72
C ILE A 281 -27.63 9.43 -10.12
N GLU A 282 -28.32 8.29 -10.32
CA GLU A 282 -28.41 7.59 -11.62
C GLU A 282 -28.84 8.51 -12.79
N ASP A 283 -29.83 9.37 -12.57
CA ASP A 283 -30.34 10.32 -13.57
C ASP A 283 -29.40 11.52 -13.84
N GLN A 284 -28.35 11.71 -13.02
CA GLN A 284 -27.43 12.86 -13.09
C GLN A 284 -26.17 12.57 -13.92
N GLY A 285 -25.88 11.30 -14.20
CA GLY A 285 -24.77 10.87 -15.04
C GLY A 285 -24.10 9.58 -14.57
N PRO A 286 -23.15 9.04 -15.35
CA PRO A 286 -22.64 7.69 -15.15
C PRO A 286 -21.37 7.62 -14.26
N TYR A 287 -21.03 8.70 -13.56
CA TYR A 287 -19.88 8.84 -12.67
C TYR A 287 -20.30 9.21 -11.25
N TYR A 288 -19.38 9.11 -10.29
CA TYR A 288 -19.69 9.19 -8.85
C TYR A 288 -20.39 10.50 -8.45
N PHE A 289 -20.03 11.63 -9.06
CA PHE A 289 -20.67 12.94 -8.85
C PHE A 289 -21.47 13.40 -10.08
N GLY A 290 -22.08 12.45 -10.80
CA GLY A 290 -22.96 12.71 -11.95
C GLY A 290 -22.23 12.67 -13.29
N LYS A 291 -22.18 13.80 -13.99
CA LYS A 291 -21.85 13.87 -15.43
C LYS A 291 -20.35 13.86 -15.77
N ASP A 292 -19.48 14.26 -14.86
CA ASP A 292 -18.03 14.43 -15.08
C ASP A 292 -17.21 13.47 -14.20
N ILE A 293 -16.08 12.97 -14.73
CA ILE A 293 -15.16 12.09 -13.99
C ILE A 293 -14.38 12.91 -12.96
N THR A 294 -14.32 12.41 -11.73
CA THR A 294 -13.55 13.03 -10.63
C THR A 294 -12.44 12.11 -10.11
N GLU A 295 -11.58 12.61 -9.23
CA GLU A 295 -10.59 11.77 -8.54
C GLU A 295 -11.23 10.71 -7.63
N ALA A 296 -12.48 10.90 -7.19
CA ALA A 296 -13.22 9.88 -6.44
C ALA A 296 -13.47 8.64 -7.32
N ASP A 297 -13.85 8.84 -8.60
CA ASP A 297 -14.03 7.75 -9.56
C ASP A 297 -12.73 6.95 -9.75
N ILE A 298 -11.62 7.64 -10.01
CA ILE A 298 -10.30 7.03 -10.21
C ILE A 298 -9.86 6.25 -8.96
N ARG A 299 -10.06 6.83 -7.77
CA ARG A 299 -9.61 6.25 -6.50
C ARG A 299 -10.44 5.03 -6.09
N LEU A 300 -11.75 5.04 -6.36
CA LEU A 300 -12.65 3.93 -6.09
C LEU A 300 -12.48 2.80 -7.13
N PHE A 301 -12.43 3.15 -8.42
CA PHE A 301 -12.43 2.20 -9.54
C PHE A 301 -11.33 1.16 -9.39
N VAL A 302 -10.11 1.59 -9.07
CA VAL A 302 -8.95 0.71 -8.96
C VAL A 302 -9.14 -0.38 -7.88
N THR A 303 -10.03 -0.18 -6.91
CA THR A 303 -10.42 -1.22 -5.96
C THR A 303 -11.54 -2.09 -6.52
N ILE A 304 -12.62 -1.49 -7.04
CA ILE A 304 -13.79 -2.23 -7.51
C ILE A 304 -13.45 -3.17 -8.69
N ILE A 305 -12.63 -2.72 -9.64
CA ILE A 305 -12.17 -3.54 -10.79
C ILE A 305 -11.30 -4.75 -10.39
N ARG A 306 -10.79 -4.76 -9.15
CA ARG A 306 -10.01 -5.87 -8.55
C ARG A 306 -10.83 -6.71 -7.56
N PHE A 307 -12.10 -6.35 -7.33
CA PHE A 307 -12.90 -6.95 -6.28
C PHE A 307 -13.26 -8.40 -6.60
N ASP A 308 -14.00 -8.65 -7.69
CA ASP A 308 -14.37 -10.01 -8.08
C ASP A 308 -13.15 -10.86 -8.52
N PRO A 309 -12.18 -10.34 -9.31
CA PRO A 309 -11.03 -11.15 -9.75
C PRO A 309 -10.04 -11.51 -8.66
N VAL A 310 -10.05 -10.83 -7.51
CA VAL A 310 -9.09 -11.05 -6.42
C VAL A 310 -9.75 -10.98 -5.05
N TYR A 311 -10.30 -9.84 -4.65
CA TYR A 311 -10.60 -9.58 -3.23
C TYR A 311 -11.68 -10.49 -2.65
N VAL A 312 -12.68 -10.90 -3.43
CA VAL A 312 -13.70 -11.86 -3.00
C VAL A 312 -13.08 -13.14 -2.46
N GLN A 313 -12.22 -13.80 -3.24
CA GLN A 313 -11.61 -15.08 -2.85
C GLN A 313 -10.34 -14.88 -2.03
N HIS A 314 -9.37 -14.11 -2.53
CA HIS A 314 -8.02 -14.00 -1.97
C HIS A 314 -8.02 -13.24 -0.63
N PHE A 315 -8.80 -12.16 -0.53
CA PHE A 315 -8.96 -11.38 0.70
C PHE A 315 -10.23 -11.72 1.49
N LYS A 316 -10.95 -12.80 1.12
CA LYS A 316 -12.18 -13.25 1.77
C LYS A 316 -13.24 -12.14 1.88
N CYS A 317 -13.25 -11.18 0.95
CA CYS A 317 -14.26 -10.12 0.93
C CYS A 317 -15.53 -10.64 0.25
N ASN A 318 -16.20 -11.63 0.85
CA ASN A 318 -17.14 -12.53 0.17
C ASN A 318 -18.58 -12.56 0.74
N ILE A 319 -19.02 -11.50 1.44
CA ILE A 319 -20.44 -11.35 1.82
C ILE A 319 -21.33 -11.28 0.56
N ARG A 320 -20.83 -10.63 -0.50
CA ARG A 320 -21.33 -10.65 -1.89
C ARG A 320 -20.22 -10.19 -2.84
N ASP A 321 -20.34 -10.47 -4.13
CA ASP A 321 -19.46 -9.90 -5.17
C ASP A 321 -20.06 -8.61 -5.77
N ILE A 322 -19.31 -7.90 -6.64
CA ILE A 322 -19.82 -6.71 -7.32
C ILE A 322 -20.83 -7.08 -8.40
N ARG A 323 -20.49 -8.05 -9.27
CA ARG A 323 -21.30 -8.40 -10.46
C ARG A 323 -22.73 -8.85 -10.17
N SER A 324 -22.98 -9.48 -9.01
CA SER A 324 -24.30 -9.97 -8.61
C SER A 324 -24.87 -9.24 -7.37
N GLY A 325 -24.01 -8.69 -6.51
CA GLY A 325 -24.42 -8.05 -5.26
C GLY A 325 -24.70 -6.55 -5.34
N TYR A 326 -24.17 -5.86 -6.37
CA TYR A 326 -24.16 -4.39 -6.44
C TYR A 326 -24.46 -3.85 -7.85
N PRO A 327 -25.72 -3.86 -8.32
CA PRO A 327 -26.08 -3.42 -9.67
C PRO A 327 -25.60 -2.01 -10.04
N TYR A 328 -25.64 -1.02 -9.13
CA TYR A 328 -25.24 0.36 -9.45
C TYR A 328 -23.72 0.52 -9.51
N ILE A 329 -22.95 -0.03 -8.55
CA ILE A 329 -21.49 -0.10 -8.63
C ILE A 329 -21.05 -0.90 -9.86
N HIS A 330 -21.72 -2.01 -10.18
CA HIS A 330 -21.38 -2.84 -11.34
C HIS A 330 -21.64 -2.10 -12.67
N LYS A 331 -22.73 -1.35 -12.78
CA LYS A 331 -23.02 -0.46 -13.93
C LYS A 331 -21.99 0.65 -14.06
N TRP A 332 -21.69 1.37 -12.98
CA TRP A 332 -20.69 2.45 -12.94
C TRP A 332 -19.28 1.96 -13.31
N MET A 333 -18.83 0.84 -12.72
CA MET A 333 -17.52 0.25 -13.01
C MET A 333 -17.40 -0.18 -14.48
N ARG A 334 -18.43 -0.82 -15.03
CA ARG A 334 -18.46 -1.24 -16.43
C ARG A 334 -18.48 -0.04 -17.38
N ASN A 335 -19.21 1.03 -17.06
CA ASN A 335 -19.15 2.27 -17.83
C ASN A 335 -17.73 2.83 -17.90
N LEU A 336 -17.06 2.98 -16.74
CA LEU A 336 -15.67 3.44 -16.69
C LEU A 336 -14.75 2.53 -17.51
N TYR A 337 -14.80 1.21 -17.29
CA TYR A 337 -13.92 0.25 -17.97
C TYR A 337 -14.15 0.19 -19.48
N TRP A 338 -15.40 0.16 -19.96
CA TRP A 338 -15.67 -0.05 -21.39
C TRP A 338 -15.71 1.25 -22.21
N ASN A 339 -16.24 2.34 -21.66
CA ASN A 339 -16.45 3.59 -22.40
C ASN A 339 -15.31 4.61 -22.23
N VAL A 340 -14.40 4.44 -21.26
CA VAL A 340 -13.29 5.37 -21.01
C VAL A 340 -11.94 4.65 -21.19
N PRO A 341 -11.25 4.83 -22.35
CA PRO A 341 -10.00 4.12 -22.64
C PRO A 341 -8.89 4.30 -21.58
N ALA A 342 -8.92 5.40 -20.81
CA ALA A 342 -7.98 5.63 -19.72
C ALA A 342 -8.11 4.61 -18.57
N PHE A 343 -9.28 4.00 -18.37
CA PHE A 343 -9.53 2.98 -17.34
C PHE A 343 -9.33 1.56 -17.89
N LYS A 344 -9.73 1.34 -19.15
CA LYS A 344 -9.57 0.06 -19.85
C LYS A 344 -8.10 -0.33 -20.00
N ASP A 345 -7.34 0.55 -20.66
CA ASP A 345 -6.02 0.20 -21.19
C ASP A 345 -4.94 0.16 -20.09
N THR A 346 -5.25 0.69 -18.89
CA THR A 346 -4.40 0.62 -17.69
C THR A 346 -4.75 -0.54 -16.76
N THR A 347 -5.64 -1.45 -17.17
CA THR A 347 -6.12 -2.59 -16.37
C THR A 347 -5.69 -3.92 -17.01
N GLN A 348 -4.66 -4.55 -16.44
CA GLN A 348 -4.17 -5.87 -16.88
C GLN A 348 -4.53 -6.95 -15.85
N PHE A 349 -5.53 -7.77 -16.18
CA PHE A 349 -6.07 -8.77 -15.25
C PHE A 349 -5.09 -9.89 -14.90
N GLU A 350 -4.20 -10.30 -15.81
CA GLU A 350 -3.16 -11.31 -15.49
C GLU A 350 -2.16 -10.79 -14.46
N HIS A 351 -1.67 -9.56 -14.62
CA HIS A 351 -0.82 -8.91 -13.60
C HIS A 351 -1.52 -8.83 -12.25
N ILE A 352 -2.79 -8.41 -12.25
CA ILE A 352 -3.62 -8.33 -11.05
C ILE A 352 -3.73 -9.72 -10.39
N LYS A 353 -4.25 -10.73 -11.08
CA LYS A 353 -4.51 -12.06 -10.50
C LYS A 353 -3.21 -12.74 -10.06
N TRP A 354 -2.17 -12.73 -10.89
CA TRP A 354 -0.88 -13.35 -10.55
C TRP A 354 -0.16 -12.63 -9.42
N HIS A 355 -0.12 -11.29 -9.39
CA HIS A 355 0.51 -10.57 -8.28
C HIS A 355 -0.07 -10.99 -6.93
N TYR A 356 -1.40 -10.85 -6.75
CA TYR A 356 -2.01 -11.10 -5.45
C TYR A 356 -1.91 -12.56 -5.06
N THR A 357 -2.25 -13.48 -5.96
CA THR A 357 -2.34 -14.91 -5.63
C THR A 357 -0.97 -15.57 -5.52
N LYS A 358 0.05 -15.11 -6.24
CA LYS A 358 1.39 -15.73 -6.23
C LYS A 358 2.41 -15.06 -5.30
N SER A 359 2.26 -13.76 -5.02
CA SER A 359 3.20 -13.03 -4.14
C SER A 359 2.80 -13.08 -2.66
N HIS A 360 1.51 -13.22 -2.34
CA HIS A 360 1.02 -13.27 -0.97
C HIS A 360 0.99 -14.71 -0.43
N THR A 361 2.15 -15.36 -0.34
CA THR A 361 2.28 -16.73 0.19
C THR A 361 1.83 -16.88 1.65
N GLN A 362 1.78 -15.80 2.42
CA GLN A 362 1.13 -15.75 3.74
C GLN A 362 -0.37 -16.08 3.70
N ILE A 363 -1.05 -15.77 2.58
CA ILE A 363 -2.49 -16.02 2.37
C ILE A 363 -2.70 -17.28 1.52
N ASN A 364 -1.88 -17.47 0.49
CA ASN A 364 -1.99 -18.55 -0.49
C ASN A 364 -0.64 -19.29 -0.62
N PRO A 365 -0.31 -20.24 0.29
CA PRO A 365 1.04 -20.81 0.39
C PRO A 365 1.55 -21.52 -0.87
N PHE A 366 0.65 -22.07 -1.69
CA PHE A 366 0.99 -22.80 -2.92
C PHE A 366 1.00 -21.90 -4.17
N SER A 367 0.75 -20.59 -4.04
CA SER A 367 0.74 -19.63 -5.16
C SER A 367 -0.15 -20.05 -6.34
N VAL A 368 -1.25 -20.77 -6.08
CA VAL A 368 -2.23 -21.17 -7.09
C VAL A 368 -3.13 -19.99 -7.43
N THR A 369 -3.17 -19.58 -8.69
CA THR A 369 -4.10 -18.54 -9.17
C THR A 369 -5.44 -19.17 -9.55
N PRO A 370 -6.59 -18.73 -8.99
CA PRO A 370 -7.90 -19.14 -9.46
C PRO A 370 -8.13 -18.74 -10.93
N VAL A 371 -8.74 -19.64 -11.71
CA VAL A 371 -9.15 -19.35 -13.10
C VAL A 371 -10.26 -18.29 -13.11
N GLY A 372 -11.24 -18.45 -12.23
CA GLY A 372 -12.41 -17.57 -12.15
C GLY A 372 -12.14 -16.21 -11.48
N PRO A 373 -13.20 -15.39 -11.34
CA PRO A 373 -14.47 -15.53 -12.04
C PRO A 373 -14.28 -15.25 -13.55
N LEU A 374 -15.10 -15.86 -14.40
CA LEU A 374 -15.05 -15.65 -15.85
C LEU A 374 -16.34 -14.99 -16.35
N PRO A 375 -16.27 -13.97 -17.22
CA PRO A 375 -15.06 -13.17 -17.54
C PRO A 375 -14.59 -12.37 -16.31
N ASP A 376 -13.36 -11.84 -16.35
CA ASP A 376 -12.83 -10.99 -15.26
C ASP A 376 -13.71 -9.74 -15.03
N ILE A 377 -14.22 -9.14 -16.11
CA ILE A 377 -15.29 -8.14 -16.10
C ILE A 377 -16.35 -8.51 -17.14
N LEU A 378 -17.64 -8.35 -16.80
CA LEU A 378 -18.76 -8.55 -17.71
C LEU A 378 -18.84 -7.42 -18.77
N PRO A 379 -19.37 -7.70 -19.97
CA PRO A 379 -19.67 -6.67 -20.96
C PRO A 379 -20.71 -5.67 -20.43
N LEU A 380 -20.89 -4.56 -21.15
CA LEU A 380 -22.08 -3.69 -20.98
C LEU A 380 -23.37 -4.49 -21.25
N ASP A 381 -24.48 -4.01 -20.68
CA ASP A 381 -25.82 -4.59 -20.86
C ASP A 381 -26.40 -4.30 -22.26
#